data_AF-A0A250JIR9-F1
#
_entry.id   AF-A0A250JIR9-F1
#
_cell.length_a   1.000
_cell.length_b   1.000
_cell.length_c   1.000
_cell.angle_alpha   90.00
_cell.angle_beta   90.00
_cell.angle_gamma   90.00
#
_symmetry.space_group_name_H-M   'P 1'
#
loop_
_entity.id
_entity.type
_entity.pdbx_description
1 polymer ?
#
loop_
_entity_poly.entity_id
_entity_poly.type
_entity_poly.pdbx_seq_one_letter_code
_entity_poly.pdbx_strand_id
1 'polypeptide(L)'
;MSKKRIDLLYYRTQSESSYSAQAQVAFTIKLEGHLRSVVGNGHVNHPTDEAPFSVSFGDNTRSGFEDILDKYNHRQINGYPEWDWSWMRINFSPVLDEVIPFFDGGVAIPISGKFSKIAGGITYIKEYPAEPL
;
A
#
# COMPACT_ATOMS: atom_id res chain seq x y z
N MET A 1 20.70 -55.33 38.88
CA MET A 1 21.21 -54.03 38.39
C MET A 1 20.93 -54.00 36.88
N SER A 2 20.33 -52.95 36.32
CA SER A 2 19.94 -52.87 34.88
C SER A 2 20.33 -51.53 34.25
N LYS A 3 20.46 -51.52 32.92
CA LYS A 3 20.74 -50.34 32.09
C LYS A 3 19.67 -50.19 31.01
N LYS A 4 19.44 -48.96 30.56
CA LYS A 4 18.59 -48.63 29.40
C LYS A 4 19.37 -47.77 28.42
N ARG A 5 19.19 -48.04 27.13
CA ARG A 5 19.64 -47.14 26.07
C ARG A 5 18.54 -46.11 25.80
N ILE A 6 18.95 -44.85 25.67
CA ILE A 6 18.09 -43.74 25.25
C ILE A 6 18.80 -43.07 24.08
N ASP A 7 18.12 -43.00 22.93
CA ASP A 7 18.60 -42.24 21.78
C ASP A 7 17.83 -40.91 21.70
N LEU A 8 18.57 -39.80 21.55
CA LEU A 8 18.01 -38.51 21.12
C LEU A 8 18.19 -38.39 19.61
N LEU A 9 17.08 -38.34 18.88
CA LEU A 9 17.08 -38.34 17.42
C LEU A 9 16.59 -36.97 16.92
N TYR A 10 17.35 -36.36 16.00
CA TYR A 10 17.02 -35.08 15.39
C TYR A 10 16.95 -35.23 13.87
N TYR A 11 15.77 -35.02 13.30
CA TYR A 11 15.59 -34.98 11.85
C TYR A 11 15.58 -33.55 11.37
N ARG A 12 16.48 -33.25 10.42
CA ARG A 12 16.49 -31.99 9.69
C ARG A 12 15.57 -32.11 8.48
N THR A 13 14.72 -31.13 8.29
CA THR A 13 13.93 -30.96 7.08
C THR A 13 14.34 -29.67 6.39
N GLN A 14 14.36 -29.70 5.06
CA GLN A 14 14.59 -28.51 4.26
C GLN A 14 13.50 -28.45 3.21
N SER A 15 12.86 -27.28 3.07
CA SER A 15 11.84 -27.06 2.06
C SER A 15 12.12 -25.79 1.27
N GLU A 16 11.39 -25.67 0.17
CA GLU A 16 11.33 -24.48 -0.65
C GLU A 16 9.87 -24.08 -0.81
N SER A 17 9.60 -22.78 -0.81
CA SER A 17 8.25 -22.26 -0.97
C SER A 17 8.27 -21.04 -1.88
N SER A 18 7.49 -21.10 -2.96
CA SER A 18 7.26 -19.95 -3.82
C SER A 18 6.24 -19.02 -3.17
N TYR A 19 6.42 -17.72 -3.33
CA TYR A 19 5.47 -16.72 -2.87
C TYR A 19 5.05 -15.78 -4.00
N SER A 20 3.86 -15.22 -3.84
CA SER A 20 3.32 -14.13 -4.64
C SER A 20 2.70 -13.12 -3.68
N ALA A 21 3.04 -11.85 -3.86
CA ALA A 21 2.57 -10.73 -3.09
C ALA A 21 2.32 -9.53 -4.02
N GLN A 22 1.66 -8.50 -3.51
CA GLN A 22 1.50 -7.22 -4.19
C GLN A 22 2.20 -6.14 -3.38
N ALA A 23 3.03 -5.32 -4.03
CA ALA A 23 3.55 -4.10 -3.44
C ALA A 23 2.77 -2.90 -3.94
N GLN A 24 2.32 -2.06 -3.01
CA GLN A 24 1.70 -0.79 -3.32
C GLN A 24 2.78 0.22 -3.70
N VAL A 25 2.58 0.93 -4.80
CA VAL A 25 3.50 1.93 -5.33
C VAL A 25 3.04 3.31 -4.88
N ALA A 26 3.86 3.95 -4.05
CA ALA A 26 3.68 5.35 -3.68
C ALA A 26 4.37 6.26 -4.70
N PHE A 27 3.73 7.37 -5.05
CA PHE A 27 4.26 8.36 -5.98
C PHE A 27 3.68 9.74 -5.66
N THR A 28 4.37 10.80 -6.08
CA THR A 28 3.84 12.17 -6.04
C THR A 28 3.38 12.54 -7.45
N ILE A 29 2.22 13.19 -7.57
CA ILE A 29 1.75 13.77 -8.83
C ILE A 29 2.06 15.25 -8.80
N LYS A 30 2.74 15.77 -9.82
CA LYS A 30 2.93 17.22 -10.00
C LYS A 30 2.17 17.69 -11.23
N LEU A 31 1.30 18.68 -11.06
CA LEU A 31 0.62 19.38 -12.14
C LEU A 31 1.25 20.77 -12.29
N GLU A 32 1.61 21.13 -13.51
CA GLU A 32 2.23 22.42 -13.85
C GLU A 32 1.53 23.03 -15.06
N GLY A 33 1.28 24.34 -15.01
CA GLY A 33 0.60 25.07 -16.08
C GLY A 33 0.10 26.42 -15.60
N HIS A 34 -1.14 26.74 -15.93
CA HIS A 34 -1.88 27.89 -15.43
C HIS A 34 -3.32 27.49 -15.11
N LEU A 35 -3.99 28.26 -14.26
CA LEU A 35 -5.41 28.06 -13.96
C LEU A 35 -6.27 28.81 -14.98
N ARG A 36 -7.25 28.12 -15.56
CA ARG A 36 -8.15 28.72 -16.56
C ARG A 36 -9.05 29.78 -15.91
N SER A 37 -9.20 30.92 -16.58
CA SER A 37 -10.08 32.01 -16.16
C SER A 37 -11.54 31.78 -16.59
N VAL A 38 -11.78 31.66 -17.90
CA VAL A 38 -13.13 31.77 -18.49
C VAL A 38 -14.04 30.57 -18.18
N VAL A 39 -13.49 29.36 -18.11
CA VAL A 39 -14.24 28.12 -17.86
C VAL A 39 -14.28 27.78 -16.36
N GLY A 40 -13.62 28.61 -15.53
CA GLY A 40 -13.39 28.33 -14.12
C GLY A 40 -12.28 27.31 -13.88
N ASN A 41 -11.82 27.26 -12.64
CA ASN A 41 -10.81 26.34 -12.16
C ASN A 41 -11.17 25.85 -10.76
N GLY A 42 -10.62 24.71 -10.36
CA GLY A 42 -10.98 24.08 -9.08
C GLY A 42 -10.32 24.68 -7.85
N HIS A 43 -9.54 25.77 -7.96
CA HIS A 43 -8.85 26.36 -6.80
C HIS A 43 -9.84 27.14 -5.93
N VAL A 44 -9.69 27.10 -4.59
CA VAL A 44 -10.66 27.74 -3.66
C VAL A 44 -10.88 29.24 -3.89
N ASN A 45 -9.85 29.94 -4.36
CA ASN A 45 -9.91 31.38 -4.65
C ASN A 45 -10.42 31.70 -6.07
N HIS A 46 -10.64 30.69 -6.93
CA HIS A 46 -11.06 30.85 -8.32
C HIS A 46 -10.33 31.98 -9.08
N PRO A 47 -8.97 32.03 -9.07
CA PRO A 47 -8.22 33.11 -9.69
C PRO A 47 -8.48 33.18 -11.21
N THR A 48 -8.43 34.38 -11.77
CA THR A 48 -8.75 34.68 -13.19
C THR A 48 -7.59 35.32 -13.95
N ASP A 49 -6.43 35.45 -13.31
CA ASP A 49 -5.23 36.12 -13.84
C ASP A 49 -4.41 35.24 -14.80
N GLU A 50 -4.74 33.95 -14.91
CA GLU A 50 -4.03 32.93 -15.69
C GLU A 50 -2.53 32.87 -15.38
N ALA A 51 -2.15 33.23 -14.16
CA ALA A 51 -0.77 33.17 -13.71
C ALA A 51 -0.25 31.72 -13.71
N PRO A 52 1.07 31.51 -13.90
CA PRO A 52 1.68 30.21 -13.74
C PRO A 52 1.34 29.60 -12.38
N PHE A 53 0.92 28.34 -12.40
CA PHE A 53 0.47 27.62 -11.23
C PHE A 53 1.06 26.21 -11.24
N SER A 54 1.45 25.74 -10.06
CA SER A 54 1.88 24.37 -9.84
C SER A 54 1.31 23.84 -8.55
N VAL A 55 0.90 22.58 -8.56
CA VAL A 55 0.48 21.84 -7.38
C VAL A 55 1.10 20.45 -7.39
N SER A 56 1.36 19.93 -6.20
CA SER A 56 1.72 18.53 -5.99
C SER A 56 0.65 17.83 -5.15
N PHE A 57 0.38 16.58 -5.47
CA PHE A 57 -0.39 15.66 -4.64
C PHE A 57 0.51 14.54 -4.14
N GLY A 58 0.42 14.26 -2.86
CA GLY A 58 1.25 13.29 -2.14
C GLY A 58 2.40 13.94 -1.39
N ASP A 59 2.81 13.28 -0.30
CA ASP A 59 3.86 13.71 0.61
C ASP A 59 4.58 12.50 1.22
N ASN A 60 5.33 12.70 2.32
CA ASN A 60 6.04 11.61 3.01
C ASN A 60 5.13 10.60 3.73
N THR A 61 3.83 10.89 3.82
CA THR A 61 2.82 10.12 4.55
C THR A 61 1.73 9.56 3.66
N ARG A 62 1.50 10.14 2.47
CA ARG A 62 0.46 9.76 1.52
C ARG A 62 0.97 9.76 0.09
N SER A 63 0.60 8.73 -0.68
CA SER A 63 0.75 8.73 -2.14
C SER A 63 -0.15 9.79 -2.79
N GLY A 64 0.11 10.15 -4.04
CA GLY A 64 -0.63 11.19 -4.76
C GLY A 64 -2.11 10.90 -4.89
N PHE A 65 -2.49 9.64 -5.14
CA PHE A 65 -3.90 9.24 -5.15
C PHE A 65 -4.55 9.32 -3.77
N GLU A 66 -3.83 8.90 -2.72
CA GLU A 66 -4.32 8.97 -1.34
C GLU A 66 -4.53 10.41 -0.90
N ASP A 67 -3.63 11.33 -1.27
CA ASP A 67 -3.76 12.76 -0.97
C ASP A 67 -4.94 13.41 -1.72
N ILE A 68 -5.16 13.05 -3.00
CA ILE A 68 -6.34 13.50 -3.75
C ILE A 68 -7.63 13.04 -3.05
N LEU A 69 -7.70 11.75 -2.69
CA LEU A 69 -8.87 11.19 -2.01
C LEU A 69 -9.10 11.82 -0.64
N ASP A 70 -8.03 12.01 0.13
CA ASP A 70 -8.11 12.64 1.44
C ASP A 70 -8.67 14.05 1.34
N LYS A 71 -8.16 14.87 0.41
CA LYS A 71 -8.67 16.22 0.13
C LYS A 71 -10.11 16.20 -0.38
N TYR A 72 -10.48 15.25 -1.24
CA TYR A 72 -11.86 15.10 -1.73
C TYR A 72 -12.84 14.68 -0.64
N ASN A 73 -12.47 13.73 0.21
CA ASN A 73 -13.31 13.20 1.30
C ASN A 73 -13.51 14.24 2.40
N HIS A 74 -12.49 15.06 2.66
CA HIS A 74 -12.54 16.14 3.65
C HIS A 74 -12.94 17.50 3.06
N ARG A 75 -13.53 17.53 1.85
CA ARG A 75 -13.93 18.77 1.16
C ARG A 75 -14.87 19.71 1.92
N GLN A 76 -15.56 19.20 2.94
CA GLN A 76 -16.47 19.99 3.78
C GLN A 76 -15.75 20.72 4.91
N ILE A 77 -14.47 20.40 5.18
CA ILE A 77 -13.68 21.03 6.23
C ILE A 77 -13.08 22.32 5.67
N ASN A 78 -13.52 23.46 6.22
CA ASN A 78 -13.07 24.78 5.77
C ASN A 78 -11.55 24.95 5.98
N GLY A 79 -10.85 25.38 4.94
CA GLY A 79 -9.39 25.58 4.95
C GLY A 79 -8.57 24.30 4.89
N TYR A 80 -9.17 23.12 4.72
CA TYR A 80 -8.43 21.86 4.61
C TYR A 80 -7.91 21.61 3.19
N PRO A 81 -8.75 21.42 2.16
CA PRO A 81 -8.24 21.34 0.79
C PRO A 81 -7.96 22.74 0.24
N GLU A 82 -6.91 22.89 -0.55
CA GLU A 82 -6.68 24.09 -1.38
C GLU A 82 -7.59 24.13 -2.62
N TRP A 83 -8.43 23.09 -2.79
CA TRP A 83 -9.29 22.86 -3.93
C TRP A 83 -10.76 22.88 -3.54
N ASP A 84 -11.57 23.59 -4.32
CA ASP A 84 -13.02 23.61 -4.22
C ASP A 84 -13.63 22.37 -4.88
N TRP A 85 -13.49 21.23 -4.20
CA TRP A 85 -14.08 19.97 -4.63
C TRP A 85 -15.60 20.00 -4.69
N SER A 86 -16.25 20.90 -3.94
CA SER A 86 -17.70 21.09 -3.99
C SER A 86 -18.11 21.73 -5.31
N TRP A 87 -17.43 22.81 -5.74
CA TRP A 87 -17.61 23.40 -7.05
C TRP A 87 -17.31 22.40 -8.18
N MET A 88 -16.20 21.64 -8.07
CA MET A 88 -15.87 20.64 -9.08
C MET A 88 -16.95 19.55 -9.18
N ARG A 89 -17.51 19.10 -8.05
CA ARG A 89 -18.60 18.13 -8.04
C ARG A 89 -19.88 18.67 -8.68
N ILE A 90 -20.24 19.92 -8.41
CA ILE A 90 -21.42 20.56 -9.01
C ILE A 90 -21.29 20.67 -10.53
N ASN A 91 -20.11 21.04 -11.02
CA ASN A 91 -19.91 21.32 -12.45
C ASN A 91 -19.46 20.09 -13.27
N PHE A 92 -18.85 19.09 -12.63
CA PHE A 92 -18.20 17.96 -13.30
C PHE A 92 -18.50 16.59 -12.65
N SER A 93 -19.64 16.43 -11.95
CA SER A 93 -20.01 15.18 -11.25
C SER A 93 -19.76 13.93 -12.09
N PRO A 94 -20.20 13.82 -13.35
CA PRO A 94 -20.03 12.57 -14.12
C PRO A 94 -18.56 12.15 -14.28
N VAL A 95 -17.67 13.12 -14.45
CA VAL A 95 -16.22 12.87 -14.57
C VAL A 95 -15.63 12.48 -13.24
N LEU A 96 -16.03 13.16 -12.15
CA LEU A 96 -15.55 12.84 -10.81
C LEU A 96 -16.05 11.48 -10.32
N ASP A 97 -17.27 11.10 -10.66
CA ASP A 97 -17.85 9.80 -10.29
C ASP A 97 -17.10 8.64 -10.97
N GLU A 98 -16.46 8.87 -12.12
CA GLU A 98 -15.57 7.91 -12.79
C GLU A 98 -14.15 7.92 -12.22
N VAL A 99 -13.60 9.10 -11.94
CA VAL A 99 -12.18 9.26 -11.60
C VAL A 99 -11.90 9.01 -10.11
N ILE A 100 -12.80 9.39 -9.21
CA ILE A 100 -12.57 9.21 -7.76
C ILE A 100 -12.39 7.73 -7.37
N PRO A 101 -13.21 6.77 -7.85
CA PRO A 101 -12.99 5.35 -7.59
C PRO A 101 -11.65 4.81 -8.11
N PHE A 102 -11.13 5.38 -9.21
CA PHE A 102 -9.83 4.97 -9.74
C PHE A 102 -8.69 5.28 -8.77
N PHE A 103 -8.75 6.40 -8.07
CA PHE A 103 -7.74 6.74 -7.06
C PHE A 103 -7.78 5.79 -5.85
N ASP A 104 -8.93 5.22 -5.53
CA ASP A 104 -9.10 4.30 -4.38
C ASP A 104 -8.43 2.93 -4.62
N GLY A 105 -8.33 2.53 -5.90
CA GLY A 105 -7.68 1.28 -6.28
C GLY A 105 -6.16 1.26 -6.13
N GLY A 106 -5.53 2.44 -6.00
CA GLY A 106 -4.07 2.56 -5.92
C GLY A 106 -3.34 2.01 -7.15
N VAL A 107 -2.02 1.84 -7.02
CA VAL A 107 -1.18 1.20 -8.04
C VAL A 107 -0.40 0.09 -7.37
N ALA A 108 -0.69 -1.16 -7.73
CA ALA A 108 -0.02 -2.33 -7.18
C ALA A 108 0.82 -3.04 -8.25
N ILE A 109 2.03 -3.46 -7.88
CA ILE A 109 2.87 -4.30 -8.72
C ILE A 109 3.01 -5.71 -8.11
N PRO A 110 2.92 -6.77 -8.92
CA PRO A 110 3.15 -8.12 -8.42
C PRO A 110 4.63 -8.31 -8.06
N ILE A 111 4.88 -8.85 -6.88
CA ILE A 111 6.20 -9.32 -6.45
C ILE A 111 6.11 -10.81 -6.21
N SER A 112 6.96 -11.58 -6.88
CA SER A 112 7.04 -13.02 -6.71
C SER A 112 8.48 -13.44 -6.47
N GLY A 113 8.62 -14.56 -5.79
CA GLY A 113 9.93 -15.11 -5.50
C GLY A 113 9.84 -16.49 -4.87
N LYS A 114 10.98 -16.96 -4.38
CA LYS A 114 11.11 -18.28 -3.76
C LYS A 114 11.96 -18.19 -2.51
N PHE A 115 11.40 -18.61 -1.38
CA PHE A 115 12.19 -18.89 -0.20
C PHE A 115 12.87 -20.24 -0.37
N SER A 116 14.19 -20.24 -0.49
CA SER A 116 15.01 -21.45 -0.53
C SER A 116 15.60 -21.75 0.85
N LYS A 117 15.86 -23.03 1.13
CA LYS A 117 16.51 -23.48 2.37
C LYS A 117 15.72 -23.15 3.64
N ILE A 118 14.40 -23.27 3.59
CA ILE A 118 13.56 -23.18 4.79
C ILE A 118 13.91 -24.39 5.66
N ALA A 119 14.62 -24.15 6.76
CA ALA A 119 15.07 -25.19 7.66
C ALA A 119 14.01 -25.46 8.72
N GLY A 120 13.69 -26.73 8.91
CA GLY A 120 12.89 -27.23 10.02
C GLY A 120 13.60 -28.41 10.68
N GLY A 121 13.08 -28.82 11.82
CA GLY A 121 13.48 -30.09 12.39
C GLY A 121 12.54 -30.56 13.48
N ILE A 122 12.57 -31.86 13.71
CA ILE A 122 11.83 -32.50 14.79
C ILE A 122 12.81 -33.33 15.61
N THR A 123 12.70 -33.19 16.92
CA THR A 123 13.47 -33.96 17.90
C THR A 123 12.54 -34.93 18.60
N TYR A 124 12.99 -36.17 18.78
CA TYR A 124 12.25 -37.15 19.57
C TYR A 124 13.22 -38.04 20.36
N ILE A 125 12.72 -38.53 21.49
CA ILE A 125 13.44 -39.43 22.37
C ILE A 125 12.95 -40.84 22.07
N LYS A 126 13.87 -41.74 21.78
CA LYS A 126 13.59 -43.17 21.62
C LYS A 126 14.22 -43.93 22.78
N GLU A 127 13.36 -44.46 23.64
CA GLU A 127 13.78 -45.35 24.71
C GLU A 127 13.74 -46.80 24.25
N TYR A 128 14.77 -47.56 24.62
CA TYR A 128 14.84 -49.00 24.38
C TYR A 128 14.51 -49.78 25.67
N PRO A 129 14.12 -51.07 25.57
CA PRO A 129 13.88 -51.92 26.73
C PRO A 129 15.08 -51.96 27.69
N ALA A 130 14.82 -52.23 28.97
CA ALA A 130 15.88 -52.38 29.97
C ALA A 130 16.61 -53.71 29.80
N GLU A 131 17.93 -53.68 29.88
CA GLU A 131 18.80 -54.86 29.83
C GLU A 131 19.49 -55.05 31.19
N PRO A 132 19.74 -56.30 31.62
CA PRO A 132 20.59 -56.57 32.79
C PRO A 132 21.98 -55.91 32.62
N LEU A 133 22.56 -55.45 33.72
CA LEU A 133 23.90 -54.87 33.74
C LEU A 133 24.98 -55.90 33.39
#